data_AF-A0A4S0VR69-F1
#
_entry.id   AF-A0A4S0VR69-F1
#
_cell.length_a   1.000
_cell.length_b   1.000
_cell.length_c   1.000
_cell.angle_alpha   90.00
_cell.angle_beta   90.00
_cell.angle_gamma   90.00
#
_symmetry.space_group_name_H-M   'P 1'
#
loop_
_entity.id
_entity.type
_entity.pdbx_description
1 polymer ?
#
loop_
_entity_poly.entity_id
_entity_poly.type
_entity_poly.pdbx_seq_one_letter_code
_entity_poly.pdbx_strand_id
1 'polypeptide(L)'
;MRTSCIVLIGLLSIAPAAAEDVQCPEGSQLPQEIDNTPDCLAAHKLHQACAWGSSGDEFMSEAVIDKCKAGFFDRLSHRQMRLYERRLEACGERYPVTEDGGSIQIYLSSMCAEDLAATYFKAAKGGRIAATPRWSVPNIPE
;
A
#
# COMPACT_ATOMS: atom_id res chain seq x y z
N MET A 1 -5.66 -3.78 64.05
CA MET A 1 -5.23 -4.87 63.16
C MET A 1 -5.37 -4.37 61.72
N ARG A 2 -4.27 -4.25 61.00
CA ARG A 2 -4.19 -3.63 59.66
C ARG A 2 -4.41 -4.72 58.60
N THR A 3 -5.46 -4.59 57.80
CA THR A 3 -5.71 -5.41 56.61
C THR A 3 -4.89 -4.87 55.45
N SER A 4 -3.95 -5.66 54.95
CA SER A 4 -3.12 -5.36 53.77
C SER A 4 -3.75 -6.02 52.54
N CYS A 5 -4.21 -5.21 51.59
CA CYS A 5 -4.58 -5.66 50.25
C CYS A 5 -3.32 -5.73 49.37
N ILE A 6 -2.89 -6.93 49.00
CA ILE A 6 -1.85 -7.14 48.00
C ILE A 6 -2.51 -7.12 46.62
N VAL A 7 -2.29 -6.04 45.86
CA VAL A 7 -2.68 -5.95 44.44
C VAL A 7 -1.49 -6.39 43.61
N LEU A 8 -1.57 -7.59 43.03
CA LEU A 8 -0.62 -8.11 42.05
C LEU A 8 -0.90 -7.45 40.69
N ILE A 9 -0.11 -6.44 40.34
CA ILE A 9 -0.08 -5.84 39.00
C ILE A 9 0.84 -6.71 38.14
N GLY A 10 0.25 -7.60 37.35
CA GLY A 10 0.98 -8.34 36.31
C GLY A 10 1.36 -7.41 35.17
N LEU A 11 2.66 -7.14 34.99
CA LEU A 11 3.17 -6.49 33.79
C LEU A 11 3.03 -7.46 32.60
N LEU A 12 2.00 -7.26 31.76
CA LEU A 12 1.99 -7.80 30.41
C LEU A 12 2.95 -6.96 29.55
N SER A 13 4.10 -7.54 29.22
CA SER A 13 5.02 -7.00 28.22
C SER A 13 4.37 -7.11 26.83
N ILE A 14 3.80 -6.02 26.34
CA ILE A 14 3.43 -5.89 24.92
C ILE A 14 4.73 -5.64 24.17
N ALA A 15 5.30 -6.68 23.55
CA ALA A 15 6.42 -6.51 22.64
C ALA A 15 5.92 -5.75 21.39
N PRO A 16 6.57 -4.63 20.99
CA PRO A 16 6.25 -3.99 19.73
C PRO A 16 6.72 -4.92 18.61
N ALA A 17 5.83 -5.29 17.69
CA ALA A 17 6.22 -5.94 16.45
C ALA A 17 7.04 -4.92 15.65
N ALA A 18 8.36 -5.09 15.62
CA ALA A 18 9.22 -4.33 14.72
C ALA A 18 8.76 -4.63 13.28
N ALA A 19 8.47 -3.58 12.51
CA ALA A 19 8.33 -3.73 11.07
C ALA A 19 9.74 -4.07 10.54
N GLU A 20 9.93 -5.30 10.06
CA GLU A 20 11.12 -5.63 9.28
C GLU A 20 11.09 -4.76 8.01
N ASP A 21 12.15 -3.98 7.80
CA ASP A 21 12.35 -3.25 6.56
C ASP A 21 12.59 -4.30 5.46
N VAL A 22 11.66 -4.38 4.50
CA VAL A 22 11.82 -5.24 3.32
C VAL A 22 12.95 -4.65 2.50
N GLN A 23 14.05 -5.40 2.34
CA GLN A 23 15.13 -5.04 1.42
C GLN A 23 14.87 -5.64 0.05
N CYS A 24 15.29 -4.92 -1.00
CA CYS A 24 15.21 -5.46 -2.35
C CYS A 24 16.19 -6.66 -2.49
N PRO A 25 15.71 -7.86 -2.86
CA PRO A 25 16.59 -9.00 -3.05
C PRO A 25 17.61 -8.76 -4.17
N GLU A 26 18.88 -9.11 -3.95
CA GLU A 26 19.88 -9.05 -5.00
C GLU A 26 19.53 -10.00 -6.16
N GLY A 27 19.57 -9.50 -7.39
CA GLY A 27 19.26 -10.28 -8.58
C GLY A 27 17.76 -10.60 -8.75
N SER A 28 16.88 -9.82 -8.12
CA SER A 28 15.43 -10.07 -8.11
C SER A 28 14.83 -10.20 -9.52
N GLN A 29 13.99 -11.20 -9.71
CA GLN A 29 13.05 -11.28 -10.84
C GLN A 29 11.74 -10.62 -10.41
N LEU A 30 11.82 -9.31 -10.18
CA LEU A 30 10.83 -8.55 -9.43
C LEU A 30 9.37 -8.74 -9.89
N PRO A 31 9.05 -8.79 -11.20
CA PRO A 31 7.68 -9.12 -11.63
C PRO A 31 7.19 -10.49 -11.13
N GLN A 32 7.99 -11.56 -11.25
CA GLN A 32 7.63 -12.87 -10.72
C GLN A 32 7.54 -12.86 -9.18
N GLU A 33 8.41 -12.11 -8.50
CA GLU A 33 8.41 -12.04 -7.04
C GLU A 33 7.17 -11.31 -6.50
N ILE A 34 6.75 -10.22 -7.17
CA ILE A 34 5.49 -9.53 -6.90
C ILE A 34 4.32 -10.51 -6.99
N ASP A 35 4.26 -11.32 -8.04
CA ASP A 35 3.22 -12.33 -8.22
C ASP A 35 3.22 -13.41 -7.13
N ASN A 36 4.41 -13.81 -6.66
CA ASN A 36 4.56 -14.83 -5.63
C ASN A 36 4.34 -14.32 -4.20
N THR A 37 4.20 -13.01 -3.99
CA THR A 37 3.90 -12.47 -2.65
C THR A 37 2.55 -12.95 -2.11
N PRO A 38 2.44 -13.18 -0.79
CA PRO A 38 1.24 -13.79 -0.18
C PRO A 38 -0.01 -12.91 -0.24
N ASP A 39 0.15 -11.59 -0.26
CA ASP A 39 -0.96 -10.64 -0.40
C ASP A 39 -0.51 -9.32 -1.03
N CYS A 40 -1.48 -8.45 -1.34
CA CYS A 40 -1.24 -7.12 -1.89
C CYS A 40 -0.29 -6.26 -1.04
N LEU A 41 -0.35 -6.34 0.30
CA LEU A 41 0.52 -5.51 1.15
C LEU A 41 1.97 -6.00 1.10
N ALA A 42 2.19 -7.30 0.99
CA ALA A 42 3.52 -7.85 0.75
C ALA A 42 4.06 -7.45 -0.63
N ALA A 43 3.22 -7.52 -1.67
CA ALA A 43 3.57 -7.08 -3.02
C ALA A 43 3.94 -5.59 -3.07
N HIS A 44 3.11 -4.73 -2.48
CA HIS A 44 3.34 -3.29 -2.38
C HIS A 44 4.65 -2.96 -1.66
N LYS A 45 4.92 -3.61 -0.53
CA LYS A 45 6.19 -3.39 0.21
C LYS A 45 7.40 -3.85 -0.58
N LEU A 46 7.31 -4.98 -1.29
CA LEU A 46 8.40 -5.46 -2.13
C LEU A 46 8.69 -4.48 -3.27
N HIS A 47 7.64 -3.98 -3.95
CA HIS A 47 7.83 -3.01 -5.00
C HIS A 47 8.41 -1.69 -4.47
N GLN A 48 7.90 -1.16 -3.35
CA GLN A 48 8.47 0.02 -2.70
C GLN A 48 9.96 -0.15 -2.35
N ALA A 49 10.37 -1.33 -1.89
CA ALA A 49 11.76 -1.61 -1.57
C ALA A 49 12.67 -1.69 -2.79
N CYS A 50 12.11 -2.07 -3.94
CA CYS A 50 12.84 -2.36 -5.18
C CYS A 50 12.61 -1.36 -6.31
N ALA A 51 11.88 -0.27 -6.05
CA ALA A 51 11.50 0.69 -7.07
C ALA A 51 12.72 1.19 -7.87
N TRP A 52 12.58 1.23 -9.19
CA TRP A 52 13.64 1.67 -10.10
C TRP A 52 13.64 3.19 -10.33
N GLY A 53 12.56 3.88 -10.01
CA GLY A 53 12.41 5.31 -10.28
C GLY A 53 12.24 5.60 -11.78
N SER A 54 11.61 4.69 -12.52
CA SER A 54 11.50 4.74 -13.98
C SER A 54 10.16 4.21 -14.50
N SER A 55 9.92 4.31 -15.81
CA SER A 55 8.70 3.79 -16.42
C SER A 55 8.57 2.27 -16.31
N GLY A 56 9.64 1.55 -15.97
CA GLY A 56 9.56 0.12 -15.67
C GLY A 56 8.68 -0.19 -14.44
N ASP A 57 8.61 0.75 -13.49
CA ASP A 57 7.78 0.62 -12.29
C ASP A 57 6.28 0.68 -12.59
N GLU A 58 5.86 1.15 -13.78
CA GLU A 58 4.46 1.11 -14.20
C GLU A 58 3.93 -0.32 -14.29
N PHE A 59 4.66 -1.20 -14.99
CA PHE A 59 4.27 -2.60 -15.13
C PHE A 59 4.24 -3.34 -13.79
N MET A 60 5.16 -2.99 -12.89
CA MET A 60 5.22 -3.55 -11.54
C MET A 60 4.06 -3.03 -10.68
N SER A 61 3.76 -1.74 -10.79
CA SER A 61 2.61 -1.12 -10.12
C SER A 61 1.29 -1.72 -10.58
N GLU A 62 1.13 -1.97 -11.88
CA GLU A 62 -0.07 -2.60 -12.43
C GLU A 62 -0.30 -3.98 -11.80
N ALA A 63 0.73 -4.82 -11.73
CA ALA A 63 0.66 -6.14 -11.10
C ALA A 63 0.29 -6.06 -9.61
N VAL A 64 0.88 -5.12 -8.86
CA VAL A 64 0.51 -4.88 -7.45
C VAL A 64 -0.93 -4.39 -7.34
N ILE A 65 -1.34 -3.41 -8.14
CA ILE A 65 -2.68 -2.82 -8.13
C ILE A 65 -3.73 -3.88 -8.41
N ASP A 66 -3.53 -4.75 -9.38
CA ASP A 66 -4.46 -5.83 -9.71
C ASP A 66 -4.59 -6.83 -8.57
N LYS A 67 -3.46 -7.23 -7.98
CA LYS A 67 -3.44 -8.07 -6.77
C LYS A 67 -4.20 -7.41 -5.62
N CYS A 68 -4.07 -6.08 -5.45
CA CYS A 68 -4.81 -5.33 -4.45
C CYS A 68 -6.31 -5.29 -4.76
N LYS A 69 -6.70 -4.95 -5.99
CA LYS A 69 -8.11 -4.85 -6.40
C LYS A 69 -8.86 -6.16 -6.22
N ALA A 70 -8.23 -7.31 -6.48
CA ALA A 70 -8.82 -8.63 -6.20
C ALA A 70 -9.31 -8.79 -4.75
N GLY A 71 -8.70 -8.08 -3.79
CA GLY A 71 -9.07 -8.14 -2.37
C GLY A 71 -10.18 -7.18 -1.94
N PHE A 72 -10.49 -6.12 -2.71
CA PHE A 72 -11.42 -5.07 -2.25
C PHE A 72 -12.41 -4.54 -3.28
N PHE A 73 -12.12 -4.64 -4.58
CA PHE A 73 -12.80 -3.83 -5.61
C PHE A 73 -14.30 -4.15 -5.71
N ASP A 74 -14.65 -5.43 -5.75
CA ASP A 74 -16.05 -5.90 -5.77
C ASP A 74 -16.82 -5.65 -4.46
N ARG A 75 -16.12 -5.22 -3.42
CA ARG A 75 -16.70 -4.93 -2.10
C ARG A 75 -17.05 -3.47 -1.92
N LEU A 76 -16.70 -2.62 -2.89
CA LEU A 76 -16.99 -1.20 -2.85
C LEU A 76 -18.46 -0.93 -3.21
N SER A 77 -19.11 -0.10 -2.39
CA SER A 77 -20.33 0.58 -2.82
C SER A 77 -20.05 1.56 -3.96
N HIS A 78 -21.08 1.94 -4.72
CA HIS A 78 -20.95 2.97 -5.76
C HIS A 78 -20.34 4.29 -5.26
N ARG A 79 -20.63 4.68 -4.00
CA ARG A 79 -20.03 5.90 -3.41
C ARG A 79 -18.54 5.73 -3.12
N GLN A 80 -18.14 4.55 -2.65
CA GLN A 80 -16.73 4.24 -2.40
C GLN A 80 -15.95 4.13 -3.71
N MET A 81 -16.54 3.53 -4.75
CA MET A 81 -15.96 3.46 -6.09
C MET A 81 -15.68 4.84 -6.66
N ARG A 82 -16.69 5.73 -6.69
CA ARG A 82 -16.51 7.12 -7.15
C ARG A 82 -15.49 7.93 -6.35
N LEU A 83 -15.22 7.54 -5.10
CA LEU A 83 -14.19 8.19 -4.30
C LEU A 83 -12.80 7.58 -4.57
N TYR A 84 -12.72 6.28 -4.85
CA TYR A 84 -11.49 5.64 -5.31
C TYR A 84 -11.04 6.21 -6.66
N GLU A 85 -11.95 6.33 -7.63
CA GLU A 85 -11.68 6.93 -8.95
C GLU A 85 -11.18 8.37 -8.84
N ARG A 86 -11.86 9.22 -8.06
CA ARG A 86 -11.40 10.60 -7.83
C ARG A 86 -10.03 10.69 -7.15
N ARG A 87 -9.66 9.68 -6.36
CA ARG A 87 -8.33 9.63 -5.73
C ARG A 87 -7.26 9.16 -6.71
N LEU A 88 -7.60 8.30 -7.68
CA LEU A 88 -6.73 8.00 -8.81
C LEU A 88 -6.50 9.25 -9.68
N GLU A 89 -7.55 10.02 -9.97
CA GLU A 89 -7.42 11.30 -10.69
C GLU A 89 -6.45 12.26 -9.97
N ALA A 90 -6.56 12.34 -8.63
CA ALA A 90 -5.65 13.17 -7.84
C ALA A 90 -4.17 12.75 -7.92
N CYS A 91 -3.87 11.46 -8.19
CA CYS A 91 -2.51 11.03 -8.49
C CYS A 91 -2.01 11.65 -9.80
N GLY A 92 -2.83 11.60 -10.86
CA GLY A 92 -2.49 12.20 -12.16
C GLY A 92 -2.40 13.72 -12.12
N GLU A 93 -3.18 14.39 -11.28
CA GLU A 93 -3.06 15.84 -11.05
C GLU A 93 -1.75 16.20 -10.33
N ARG A 94 -1.32 15.37 -9.36
CA ARG A 94 -0.09 15.61 -8.58
C ARG A 94 1.18 15.26 -9.36
N TYR A 95 1.11 14.22 -10.19
CA TYR A 95 2.21 13.63 -10.96
C TYR A 95 1.80 13.55 -12.44
N PRO A 96 1.73 14.70 -13.13
CA PRO A 96 1.27 14.73 -14.51
C PRO A 96 2.29 14.05 -15.43
N VAL A 97 1.84 13.00 -16.12
CA VAL A 97 2.62 12.33 -17.17
C VAL A 97 2.54 13.18 -18.44
N THR A 98 3.65 13.84 -18.79
CA THR A 98 3.80 14.67 -19.98
C THR A 98 4.97 14.18 -20.84
N GLU A 99 5.02 14.58 -22.11
CA GLU A 99 6.12 14.23 -23.01
C GLU A 99 7.50 14.65 -22.46
N ASP A 100 7.57 15.82 -21.81
CA ASP A 100 8.80 16.36 -21.21
C ASP A 100 9.13 15.79 -19.83
N GLY A 101 8.15 15.18 -19.15
CA GLY A 101 8.30 14.68 -17.78
C GLY A 101 9.14 13.40 -17.68
N GLY A 102 9.30 12.68 -18.79
CA GLY A 102 10.11 11.47 -18.88
C GLY A 102 9.59 10.30 -18.01
N SER A 103 10.45 9.29 -17.88
CA SER A 103 10.13 8.03 -17.19
C SER A 103 9.83 8.19 -15.70
N ILE A 104 10.38 9.22 -15.06
CA ILE A 104 10.18 9.46 -13.63
C ILE A 104 8.73 9.84 -13.31
N GLN A 105 8.04 10.62 -14.16
CA GLN A 105 6.64 10.99 -13.91
C GLN A 105 5.71 9.79 -14.01
N ILE A 106 6.00 8.85 -14.90
CA ILE A 106 5.28 7.58 -15.02
C ILE A 106 5.42 6.81 -13.69
N TYR A 107 6.64 6.65 -13.19
CA TYR A 107 6.90 6.02 -11.89
C TYR A 107 6.12 6.70 -10.75
N LEU A 108 6.22 8.02 -10.62
CA LEU A 108 5.58 8.77 -9.53
C LEU A 108 4.04 8.61 -9.55
N SER A 109 3.44 8.68 -10.74
CA SER A 109 2.01 8.49 -10.92
C SER A 109 1.57 7.06 -10.58
N SER A 110 2.30 6.06 -11.06
CA SER A 110 1.97 4.64 -10.85
C SER A 110 2.13 4.21 -9.40
N MET A 111 3.20 4.65 -8.71
CA MET A 111 3.39 4.40 -7.27
C MET A 111 2.31 5.06 -6.41
N CYS A 112 1.83 6.24 -6.81
CA CYS A 112 0.71 6.90 -6.13
C CYS A 112 -0.58 6.07 -6.24
N ALA A 113 -0.89 5.58 -7.44
CA ALA A 113 -2.05 4.71 -7.66
C ALA A 113 -1.94 3.39 -6.91
N GLU A 114 -0.73 2.83 -6.80
CA GLU A 114 -0.44 1.63 -6.04
C GLU A 114 -0.69 1.81 -4.53
N ASP A 115 -0.14 2.88 -3.93
CA ASP A 115 -0.36 3.19 -2.51
C ASP A 115 -1.85 3.34 -2.17
N LEU A 116 -2.63 3.95 -3.07
CA LEU A 116 -4.08 4.04 -2.94
C LEU A 116 -4.73 2.64 -2.94
N ALA A 117 -4.34 1.76 -3.87
CA ALA A 117 -4.85 0.40 -3.94
C ALA A 117 -4.49 -0.41 -2.69
N ALA A 118 -3.25 -0.33 -2.23
CA ALA A 118 -2.78 -0.96 -0.99
C ALA A 118 -3.55 -0.44 0.24
N THR A 119 -3.84 0.86 0.29
CA THR A 119 -4.64 1.47 1.35
C THR A 119 -6.07 0.92 1.39
N TYR A 120 -6.71 0.77 0.23
CA TYR A 120 -8.06 0.19 0.13
C TYR A 120 -8.07 -1.31 0.46
N PHE A 121 -7.07 -2.06 0.00
CA PHE A 121 -6.90 -3.47 0.37
C PHE A 121 -6.75 -3.62 1.90
N LYS A 122 -5.90 -2.81 2.53
CA LYS A 122 -5.71 -2.80 3.99
C LYS A 122 -7.03 -2.52 4.72
N ALA A 123 -7.83 -1.57 4.24
CA ALA A 123 -9.14 -1.25 4.81
C ALA A 123 -10.18 -2.36 4.62
N ALA A 124 -10.03 -3.18 3.57
CA ALA A 124 -10.87 -4.35 3.30
C ALA A 124 -10.38 -5.63 3.99
N LYS A 125 -9.16 -5.65 4.56
CA LYS A 125 -8.59 -6.81 5.26
C LYS A 125 -9.45 -7.11 6.49
N GLY A 126 -10.29 -8.14 6.39
CA GLY A 126 -11.32 -8.50 7.39
C GLY A 126 -12.77 -8.48 6.88
N GLY A 127 -13.03 -8.11 5.62
CA GLY A 127 -14.35 -8.25 4.99
C GLY A 127 -14.79 -7.05 4.14
N ARG A 128 -16.04 -6.60 4.32
CA ARG A 128 -16.55 -5.39 3.64
C ARG A 128 -15.95 -4.14 4.27
N ILE A 129 -15.63 -3.15 3.44
CA ILE A 129 -15.15 -1.86 3.89
C ILE A 129 -16.31 -1.10 4.54
N ALA A 130 -16.32 -1.01 5.86
CA ALA A 130 -17.36 -0.31 6.63
C ALA A 130 -17.36 1.21 6.41
N ALA A 131 -16.17 1.80 6.22
CA ALA A 131 -15.98 3.21 5.92
C ALA A 131 -14.80 3.39 4.96
N THR A 132 -14.89 4.37 4.05
CA THR A 132 -13.79 4.64 3.13
C THR A 132 -12.52 5.01 3.91
N PRO A 133 -11.36 4.39 3.63
CA PRO A 133 -10.13 4.74 4.31
C PRO A 133 -9.78 6.21 4.12
N ARG A 134 -9.23 6.83 5.16
CA ARG A 134 -8.54 8.11 5.04
C ARG A 134 -7.29 7.88 4.20
N TRP A 135 -7.16 8.65 3.15
CA TRP A 135 -6.04 8.62 2.23
C TRP A 135 -5.85 10.02 1.68
N SER A 136 -4.60 10.41 1.51
CA SER A 136 -4.13 11.63 0.86
C SER A 136 -3.04 11.24 -0.12
N VAL A 137 -2.94 11.97 -1.22
CA VAL A 137 -1.89 11.76 -2.22
C VAL A 137 -0.52 11.72 -1.53
N PRO A 138 0.23 10.61 -1.62
CA PRO A 138 1.53 10.47 -0.98
C PRO A 138 2.58 11.33 -1.68
N ASN A 139 3.67 11.64 -0.96
CA ASN A 139 4.89 12.14 -1.60
C ASN A 139 5.76 10.92 -1.95
N ILE A 140 5.77 10.55 -3.23
CA ILE A 140 6.63 9.50 -3.75
C ILE A 140 8.08 10.04 -3.88
N PRO A 141 9.09 9.33 -3.35
CA PRO A 141 10.50 9.71 -3.53
C PRO A 141 10.94 9.59 -4.98
N GLU A 142 11.68 10.58 -5.48
CA GLU A 142 12.35 10.57 -6.79
C GLU A 142 13.68 9.81 -6.75
#